data_AF-A0A0N0AT16-F1
#
_entry.id   AF-A0A0N0AT16-F1
#
_cell.length_a   1.000
_cell.length_b   1.000
_cell.length_c   1.000
_cell.angle_alpha   90.00
_cell.angle_beta   90.00
_cell.angle_gamma   90.00
#
_symmetry.space_group_name_H-M   'P 1'
#
loop_
_entity.id
_entity.type
_entity.pdbx_description
1 polymer ?
#
loop_
_entity_poly.entity_id
_entity_poly.type
_entity_poly.pdbx_seq_one_letter_code
_entity_poly.pdbx_strand_id
1 'polypeptide(L)'
;MRELVETGSAIDAARDGGRSEASIRAVESAVGPLSRSYRWWLTHYGGGTVGGTEIATVVPGPETFTGRLDGERLCFYQEADCGDSYHFALDRRVGEEHAVVRRDHRTGDEEQVAESFAGFLSTREALAAGLGDGPNPTIARLWRSTPGVLLPDGVLVYGPQAIRERNETYEVREYAPHWVLIGDDSGGGGLLMRRRGRDRTSVFRLDLGAIEPDVERAGDRLTDDLIGWLAAR
;
A
#
# COMPACT_ATOMS: atom_id res chain seq x y z
N MET A 1 0.66 1.66 7.42
CA MET A 1 1.68 0.60 7.21
C MET A 1 1.65 -0.45 8.31
N ARG A 2 1.75 -0.10 9.61
CA ARG A 2 1.67 -1.08 10.71
C ARG A 2 0.47 -2.03 10.61
N GLU A 3 -0.73 -1.48 10.50
CA GLU A 3 -1.96 -2.28 10.39
C GLU A 3 -1.92 -3.26 9.21
N LEU A 4 -1.49 -2.83 8.02
CA LEU A 4 -1.27 -3.72 6.86
C LEU A 4 -0.36 -4.90 7.21
N VAL A 5 0.75 -4.66 7.92
CA VAL A 5 1.70 -5.73 8.28
C VAL A 5 1.14 -6.67 9.34
N GLU A 6 0.33 -6.15 10.27
CA GLU A 6 -0.19 -6.92 11.40
C GLU A 6 -1.45 -7.71 11.06
N THR A 7 -2.27 -7.25 10.12
CA THR A 7 -3.54 -7.87 9.76
C THR A 7 -3.62 -8.36 8.32
N GLY A 8 -2.67 -7.97 7.47
CA GLY A 8 -2.57 -8.44 6.09
C GLY A 8 -2.26 -9.94 6.01
N SER A 9 -2.75 -10.55 4.95
CA SER A 9 -2.61 -11.98 4.68
C SER A 9 -1.33 -12.34 3.89
N ALA A 10 -0.79 -11.39 3.13
CA ALA A 10 0.35 -11.62 2.25
C ALA A 10 1.70 -11.42 2.95
N ILE A 11 1.73 -10.76 4.10
CA ILE A 11 2.95 -10.24 4.73
C ILE A 11 3.22 -11.03 6.01
N ASP A 12 4.40 -11.63 6.10
CA ASP A 12 4.88 -12.28 7.32
C ASP A 12 6.15 -11.58 7.80
N ALA A 13 5.99 -10.69 8.78
CA ALA A 13 7.10 -9.93 9.34
C ALA A 13 7.93 -10.78 10.30
N ALA A 14 9.25 -10.66 10.23
CA ALA A 14 10.14 -11.39 11.11
C ALA A 14 9.94 -10.98 12.58
N ARG A 15 10.06 -11.95 13.48
CA ARG A 15 9.91 -11.77 14.94
C ARG A 15 11.26 -11.76 15.67
N ASP A 16 12.36 -11.64 14.93
CA ASP A 16 13.74 -11.59 15.45
C ASP A 16 14.15 -10.18 15.91
N GLY A 17 13.31 -9.18 15.65
CA GLY A 17 13.47 -7.80 16.11
C GLY A 17 14.05 -6.86 15.05
N GLY A 18 13.76 -5.58 15.24
CA GLY A 18 14.20 -4.50 14.37
C GLY A 18 15.72 -4.36 14.21
N ARG A 19 16.17 -3.85 13.06
CA ARG A 19 17.58 -3.52 12.82
C ARG A 19 17.97 -2.23 13.52
N SER A 20 19.20 -2.20 14.01
CA SER A 20 19.73 -1.03 14.71
C SER A 20 19.91 0.15 13.75
N GLU A 21 19.82 1.37 14.28
CA GLU A 21 20.08 2.61 13.53
C GLU A 21 21.49 2.61 12.90
N ALA A 22 22.49 2.05 13.59
CA ALA A 22 23.85 1.94 13.09
C ALA A 22 23.93 1.02 11.86
N SER A 23 23.31 -0.16 11.94
CA SER A 23 23.30 -1.13 10.85
C SER A 23 22.58 -0.58 9.61
N ILE A 24 21.45 0.13 9.81
CA ILE A 24 20.73 0.77 8.70
C ILE A 24 21.58 1.87 8.05
N ARG A 25 22.26 2.71 8.85
CA ARG A 25 23.17 3.75 8.31
C ARG A 25 24.37 3.17 7.57
N ALA A 26 24.88 2.01 7.99
CA ALA A 26 25.94 1.32 7.28
C ALA A 26 25.48 0.91 5.87
N VAL A 27 24.26 0.37 5.75
CA VAL A 27 23.66 0.07 4.44
C VAL A 27 23.48 1.34 3.60
N GLU A 28 22.90 2.39 4.16
CA GLU A 28 22.69 3.66 3.44
C GLU A 28 23.99 4.30 2.95
N SER A 29 25.08 4.13 3.70
CA SER A 29 26.41 4.60 3.28
C SER A 29 26.94 3.85 2.06
N ALA A 30 26.48 2.62 1.83
CA ALA A 30 26.88 1.78 0.71
C ALA A 30 25.97 1.93 -0.51
N VAL A 31 24.65 2.06 -0.30
CA VAL A 31 23.64 2.00 -1.38
C VAL A 31 22.90 3.32 -1.61
N GLY A 32 23.17 4.36 -0.82
CA GLY A 32 22.40 5.59 -0.80
C GLY A 32 21.21 5.54 0.18
N PRO A 33 20.49 6.65 0.34
CA PRO A 33 19.40 6.75 1.30
C PRO A 33 18.31 5.71 1.00
N LEU A 34 17.79 5.04 2.03
CA LEU A 34 16.68 4.11 1.85
C LEU A 34 15.35 4.87 1.82
N SER A 35 14.35 4.29 1.16
CA SER A 35 12.95 4.75 1.22
C SER A 35 12.47 4.81 2.67
N ARG A 36 11.79 5.89 3.08
CA ARG A 36 11.31 6.08 4.46
C ARG A 36 10.51 4.87 4.97
N SER A 37 9.57 4.37 4.17
CA SER A 37 8.77 3.20 4.54
C SER A 37 9.57 1.91 4.65
N TYR A 38 10.61 1.73 3.82
CA TYR A 38 11.51 0.57 3.92
C TYR A 38 12.44 0.67 5.14
N ARG A 39 12.95 1.86 5.45
CA ARG A 39 13.69 2.12 6.68
C ARG A 39 12.84 1.75 7.90
N TRP A 40 11.60 2.22 7.93
CA TRP A 40 10.64 1.90 9.00
C TRP A 40 10.44 0.38 9.14
N TRP A 41 10.27 -0.34 8.04
CA TRP A 41 10.18 -1.80 8.03
C TRP A 41 11.39 -2.48 8.67
N LEU A 42 12.60 -2.11 8.25
CA LEU A 42 13.83 -2.65 8.82
C LEU A 42 13.95 -2.33 10.31
N THR A 43 13.63 -1.10 10.72
CA THR A 43 13.69 -0.66 12.12
C THR A 43 12.68 -1.39 13.02
N HIS A 44 11.50 -1.74 12.52
CA HIS A 44 10.46 -2.36 13.35
C HIS A 44 10.44 -3.88 13.31
N TYR A 45 10.67 -4.46 12.13
CA TYR A 45 10.52 -5.90 11.89
C TYR A 45 11.82 -6.59 11.53
N GLY A 46 12.86 -5.85 11.15
CA GLY A 46 14.14 -6.43 10.76
C GLY A 46 14.11 -6.98 9.33
N GLY A 47 13.17 -7.87 9.04
CA GLY A 47 12.94 -8.49 7.75
C GLY A 47 11.56 -9.16 7.70
N GLY A 48 11.37 -10.07 6.75
CA GLY A 48 10.13 -10.82 6.61
C GLY A 48 9.91 -11.25 5.17
N THR A 49 8.72 -11.78 4.89
CA THR A 49 8.33 -12.27 3.57
C THR A 49 7.05 -11.61 3.07
N VAL A 50 6.90 -11.59 1.75
CA VAL A 50 5.66 -11.20 1.06
C VAL A 50 5.32 -12.28 0.04
N GLY A 51 4.13 -12.89 0.19
CA GLY A 51 3.75 -14.05 -0.60
C GLY A 51 4.72 -15.22 -0.44
N GLY A 52 5.31 -15.39 0.76
CA GLY A 52 6.33 -16.41 1.05
C GLY A 52 7.72 -16.14 0.48
N THR A 53 7.92 -15.05 -0.25
CA THR A 53 9.23 -14.64 -0.78
C THR A 53 9.88 -13.63 0.15
N GLU A 54 11.16 -13.83 0.46
CA GLU A 54 11.91 -12.96 1.38
C GLU A 54 12.11 -11.54 0.83
N ILE A 55 11.89 -10.55 1.68
CA ILE A 55 12.31 -9.17 1.42
C ILE A 55 13.76 -9.03 1.89
N ALA A 56 14.60 -8.40 1.08
CA ALA A 56 15.97 -8.09 1.44
C ALA A 56 16.03 -7.40 2.81
N THR A 57 17.05 -7.75 3.59
CA THR A 57 17.22 -7.33 4.98
C THR A 57 18.70 -7.08 5.26
N VAL A 58 18.98 -6.58 6.46
CA VAL A 58 20.33 -6.55 7.02
C VAL A 58 20.50 -7.78 7.91
N VAL A 59 21.45 -8.65 7.62
CA VAL A 59 21.72 -9.82 8.46
C VAL A 59 22.48 -9.38 9.72
N PRO A 60 22.03 -9.78 10.93
CA PRO A 60 22.79 -9.54 12.17
C PRO A 60 24.16 -10.20 12.12
N GLY A 61 25.20 -9.51 12.60
CA GLY A 61 26.58 -10.02 12.63
C GLY A 61 27.49 -9.19 11.74
N PRO A 62 28.17 -9.76 10.72
CA PRO A 62 28.80 -8.93 9.69
C PRO A 62 27.64 -8.24 8.96
N GLU A 63 27.32 -7.00 9.33
CA GLU A 63 26.14 -6.25 8.88
C GLU A 63 26.06 -6.24 7.35
N THR A 64 25.40 -7.26 6.79
CA THR A 64 25.40 -7.54 5.36
C THR A 64 23.99 -7.32 4.86
N PHE A 65 23.84 -6.38 3.95
CA PHE A 65 22.60 -6.19 3.22
C PHE A 65 22.43 -7.32 2.21
N THR A 66 21.29 -8.00 2.22
CA THR A 66 21.03 -9.13 1.32
C THR A 66 20.54 -8.70 -0.07
N GLY A 67 20.16 -7.44 -0.23
CA GLY A 67 19.78 -6.90 -1.53
C GLY A 67 21.00 -6.62 -2.42
N ARG A 68 20.74 -6.37 -3.70
CA ARG A 68 21.78 -6.16 -4.72
C ARG A 68 21.62 -4.82 -5.39
N LEU A 69 22.68 -4.01 -5.39
CA LEU A 69 22.75 -2.77 -6.15
C LEU A 69 23.26 -3.04 -7.57
N ASP A 70 22.50 -2.60 -8.57
CA ASP A 70 22.83 -2.63 -10.00
C ASP A 70 22.62 -1.22 -10.58
N GLY A 71 23.70 -0.43 -10.62
CA GLY A 71 23.62 1.00 -10.97
C GLY A 71 22.71 1.75 -9.99
N GLU A 72 21.63 2.33 -10.50
CA GLU A 72 20.61 3.07 -9.72
C GLU A 72 19.42 2.20 -9.32
N ARG A 73 19.57 0.86 -9.34
CA ARG A 73 18.53 -0.10 -8.97
C ARG A 73 18.97 -0.91 -7.76
N LEU A 74 18.28 -0.72 -6.65
CA LEU A 74 18.49 -1.52 -5.44
C LEU A 74 17.45 -2.63 -5.38
N CYS A 75 17.83 -3.83 -5.80
CA CYS A 75 17.01 -5.03 -5.75
C CYS A 75 16.73 -5.41 -4.30
N PHE A 76 15.45 -5.51 -3.93
CA PHE A 76 15.04 -5.88 -2.58
C PHE A 76 14.08 -7.07 -2.52
N TYR A 77 13.55 -7.52 -3.66
CA TYR A 77 12.61 -8.63 -3.71
C TYR A 77 12.67 -9.32 -5.08
N GLN A 78 12.63 -10.65 -5.12
CA GLN A 78 12.65 -11.42 -6.35
C GLN A 78 11.66 -12.58 -6.26
N GLU A 79 10.67 -12.59 -7.14
CA GLU A 79 9.63 -13.62 -7.15
C GLU A 79 10.21 -14.99 -7.51
N ALA A 80 9.95 -15.98 -6.67
CA ALA A 80 10.52 -17.32 -6.82
C ALA A 80 9.92 -18.12 -8.01
N ASP A 81 8.72 -17.78 -8.46
CA ASP A 81 7.98 -18.50 -9.48
C ASP A 81 8.28 -18.04 -10.92
N CYS A 82 8.35 -16.73 -11.14
CA CYS A 82 8.61 -16.13 -12.45
C CYS A 82 10.04 -15.59 -12.62
N GLY A 83 10.73 -15.32 -11.51
CA GLY A 83 12.06 -14.72 -11.48
C GLY A 83 12.07 -13.19 -11.57
N ASP A 84 10.91 -12.54 -11.69
CA ASP A 84 10.80 -11.09 -11.76
C ASP A 84 11.39 -10.45 -10.51
N SER A 85 12.08 -9.33 -10.70
CA SER A 85 12.80 -8.66 -9.62
C SER A 85 12.28 -7.25 -9.41
N TYR A 86 12.24 -6.83 -8.15
CA TYR A 86 11.66 -5.57 -7.72
C TYR A 86 12.74 -4.75 -7.05
N HIS A 87 12.83 -3.50 -7.49
CA HIS A 87 13.94 -2.61 -7.18
C HIS A 87 13.42 -1.27 -6.70
N PHE A 88 14.13 -0.66 -5.75
CA PHE A 88 14.04 0.78 -5.57
C PHE A 88 14.79 1.46 -6.71
N ALA A 89 14.10 2.34 -7.44
CA ALA A 89 14.71 3.22 -8.43
C ALA A 89 15.29 4.45 -7.73
N LEU A 90 16.60 4.43 -7.46
CA LEU A 90 17.29 5.44 -6.65
C LEU A 90 17.32 6.83 -7.33
N ASP A 91 17.15 6.85 -8.65
CA ASP A 91 17.00 8.04 -9.50
C ASP A 91 15.57 8.61 -9.54
N ARG A 92 14.56 7.86 -9.03
CA ARG A 92 13.14 8.23 -9.11
C ARG A 92 12.54 8.35 -7.71
N ARG A 93 12.67 9.55 -7.13
CA ARG A 93 12.20 9.84 -5.78
C ARG A 93 10.93 10.69 -5.75
N VAL A 94 9.99 10.32 -4.88
CA VAL A 94 8.81 11.11 -4.52
C VAL A 94 8.89 11.41 -3.02
N GLY A 95 9.29 12.63 -2.67
CA GLY A 95 9.57 12.99 -1.28
C GLY A 95 10.73 12.16 -0.71
N GLU A 96 10.47 11.39 0.35
CA GLU A 96 11.45 10.51 0.99
C GLU A 96 11.38 9.04 0.50
N GLU A 97 10.49 8.74 -0.44
CA GLU A 97 10.26 7.41 -0.99
C GLU A 97 10.89 7.27 -2.37
N HIS A 98 11.47 6.10 -2.66
CA HIS A 98 11.85 5.74 -4.02
C HIS A 98 10.73 4.95 -4.67
N ALA A 99 10.48 5.22 -5.95
CA ALA A 99 9.58 4.40 -6.75
C ALA A 99 10.07 2.95 -6.78
N VAL A 100 9.12 2.02 -6.79
CA VAL A 100 9.40 0.58 -6.95
C VAL A 100 9.15 0.20 -8.40
N VAL A 101 10.15 -0.40 -9.03
CA VAL A 101 10.07 -0.90 -10.40
C VAL A 101 10.17 -2.42 -10.41
N ARG A 102 9.34 -3.08 -11.22
CA ARG A 102 9.47 -4.49 -11.58
C ARG A 102 10.32 -4.57 -12.84
N ARG A 103 11.34 -5.43 -12.83
CA ARG A 103 12.10 -5.86 -14.01
C ARG A 103 11.69 -7.28 -14.37
N ASP A 104 11.09 -7.44 -15.54
CA ASP A 104 10.69 -8.74 -16.09
C ASP A 104 11.94 -9.62 -16.33
N HIS A 105 11.90 -10.86 -15.86
CA HIS A 105 13.06 -11.75 -15.91
C HIS A 105 13.46 -12.15 -17.34
N ARG A 106 12.49 -12.22 -18.27
CA ARG A 106 12.71 -12.74 -19.63
C ARG A 106 13.12 -11.65 -20.61
N THR A 107 12.51 -10.49 -20.51
CA THR A 107 12.66 -9.36 -21.44
C THR A 107 13.62 -8.31 -20.89
N GLY A 108 13.73 -8.20 -19.56
CA GLY A 108 14.44 -7.11 -18.90
C GLY A 108 13.65 -5.80 -18.86
N ASP A 109 12.42 -5.79 -19.35
CA ASP A 109 11.56 -4.60 -19.37
C ASP A 109 11.27 -4.11 -17.95
N GLU A 110 11.29 -2.79 -17.78
CA GLU A 110 11.10 -2.13 -16.49
C GLU A 110 9.76 -1.39 -16.45
N GLU A 111 8.96 -1.67 -15.42
CA GLU A 111 7.68 -1.01 -15.17
C GLU A 111 7.62 -0.49 -13.73
N GLN A 112 7.18 0.76 -13.54
CA GLN A 112 6.92 1.27 -12.19
C GLN A 112 5.61 0.68 -11.65
N VAL A 113 5.70 -0.05 -10.54
CA VAL A 113 4.56 -0.74 -9.92
C VAL A 113 4.07 -0.08 -8.64
N ALA A 114 4.92 0.69 -7.95
CA ALA A 114 4.54 1.47 -6.79
C ALA A 114 5.38 2.76 -6.66
N GLU A 115 4.89 3.72 -5.88
CA GLU A 115 5.56 4.98 -5.57
C GLU A 115 6.39 4.89 -4.28
N SER A 116 6.20 3.84 -3.49
CA SER A 116 6.91 3.60 -2.23
C SER A 116 7.00 2.11 -1.89
N PHE A 117 7.82 1.75 -0.89
CA PHE A 117 7.84 0.39 -0.36
C PHE A 117 6.52 0.00 0.31
N ALA A 118 5.92 0.92 1.08
CA ALA A 118 4.59 0.69 1.67
C ALA A 118 3.52 0.46 0.60
N GLY A 119 3.59 1.18 -0.52
CA GLY A 119 2.70 0.99 -1.65
C GLY A 119 2.92 -0.36 -2.33
N PHE A 120 4.18 -0.79 -2.50
CA PHE A 120 4.48 -2.14 -2.96
C PHE A 120 3.81 -3.20 -2.08
N LEU A 121 3.99 -3.15 -0.75
CA LEU A 121 3.33 -4.08 0.18
C LEU A 121 1.80 -4.05 0.03
N SER A 122 1.22 -2.84 -0.10
CA SER A 122 -0.22 -2.67 -0.31
C SER A 122 -0.70 -3.36 -1.59
N THR A 123 0.01 -3.21 -2.70
CA THR A 123 -0.35 -3.88 -3.96
C THR A 123 -0.26 -5.40 -3.85
N ARG A 124 0.74 -5.92 -3.12
CA ARG A 124 0.89 -7.36 -2.88
C ARG A 124 -0.24 -7.92 -2.02
N GLU A 125 -0.65 -7.19 -0.98
CA GLU A 125 -1.83 -7.55 -0.19
C GLU A 125 -3.11 -7.51 -1.03
N ALA A 126 -3.29 -6.48 -1.86
CA ALA A 126 -4.46 -6.39 -2.74
C ALA A 126 -4.56 -7.60 -3.69
N LEU A 127 -3.43 -8.04 -4.26
CA LEU A 127 -3.36 -9.24 -5.10
C LEU A 127 -3.69 -10.51 -4.31
N ALA A 128 -3.08 -10.71 -3.15
CA ALA A 128 -3.32 -11.88 -2.29
C ALA A 128 -4.77 -11.96 -1.81
N ALA A 129 -5.34 -10.80 -1.46
CA ALA A 129 -6.74 -10.66 -1.09
C ALA A 129 -7.68 -10.73 -2.30
N GLY A 130 -7.21 -11.00 -3.53
CA GLY A 130 -8.04 -11.13 -4.73
C GLY A 130 -8.79 -9.85 -5.15
N LEU A 131 -8.27 -8.68 -4.77
CA LEU A 131 -8.81 -7.36 -5.10
C LEU A 131 -8.25 -6.82 -6.44
N GLY A 132 -7.25 -7.49 -7.01
CA GLY A 132 -6.53 -7.01 -8.19
C GLY A 132 -5.82 -5.69 -7.88
N ASP A 133 -5.93 -4.73 -8.80
CA ASP A 133 -5.38 -3.38 -8.59
C ASP A 133 -6.14 -2.60 -7.49
N GLY A 134 -7.38 -2.98 -7.19
CA GLY A 134 -8.25 -2.33 -6.22
C GLY A 134 -9.69 -2.15 -6.72
N PRO A 135 -10.62 -1.75 -5.83
CA PRO A 135 -12.05 -1.68 -6.17
C PRO A 135 -12.43 -0.47 -7.04
N ASN A 136 -11.54 0.52 -7.14
CA ASN A 136 -11.69 1.74 -7.91
C ASN A 136 -10.27 2.22 -8.32
N PRO A 137 -10.04 2.74 -9.55
CA PRO A 137 -8.70 3.17 -9.98
C PRO A 137 -8.04 4.24 -9.11
N THR A 138 -8.83 5.11 -8.48
CA THR A 138 -8.36 6.13 -7.54
C THR A 138 -7.82 5.48 -6.26
N ILE A 139 -8.50 4.44 -5.76
CA ILE A 139 -8.03 3.63 -4.63
C ILE A 139 -6.80 2.81 -5.03
N ALA A 140 -6.78 2.22 -6.23
CA ALA A 140 -5.61 1.53 -6.76
C ALA A 140 -4.38 2.45 -6.81
N ARG A 141 -4.57 3.70 -7.24
CA ARG A 141 -3.52 4.73 -7.23
C ARG A 141 -3.07 5.06 -5.81
N LEU A 142 -4.00 5.23 -4.87
CA LEU A 142 -3.66 5.46 -3.46
C LEU A 142 -2.80 4.31 -2.91
N TRP A 143 -3.22 3.06 -3.14
CA TRP A 143 -2.52 1.87 -2.67
C TRP A 143 -1.14 1.68 -3.28
N ARG A 144 -0.88 2.16 -4.50
CA ARG A 144 0.49 2.22 -5.04
C ARG A 144 1.40 3.19 -4.28
N SER A 145 0.85 4.09 -3.47
CA SER A 145 1.59 5.06 -2.68
C SER A 145 1.59 4.75 -1.18
N THR A 146 0.45 4.33 -0.61
CA THR A 146 0.28 4.01 0.81
C THR A 146 -0.90 3.04 1.03
N PRO A 147 -0.84 2.13 2.03
CA PRO A 147 -1.90 1.16 2.30
C PRO A 147 -3.14 1.73 3.01
N GLY A 148 -3.57 2.94 2.66
CA GLY A 148 -4.59 3.70 3.38
C GLY A 148 -4.03 4.89 4.14
N VAL A 149 -4.92 5.72 4.68
CA VAL A 149 -4.59 6.99 5.32
C VAL A 149 -5.53 7.23 6.50
N LEU A 150 -4.97 7.45 7.69
CA LEU A 150 -5.71 7.99 8.84
C LEU A 150 -5.40 9.48 8.94
N LEU A 151 -6.43 10.31 8.80
CA LEU A 151 -6.33 11.76 8.92
C LEU A 151 -6.40 12.20 10.39
N PRO A 152 -5.86 13.39 10.74
CA PRO A 152 -5.89 13.90 12.11
C PRO A 152 -7.30 14.10 12.69
N ASP A 153 -8.30 14.28 11.83
CA ASP A 153 -9.70 14.43 12.22
C ASP A 153 -10.43 13.07 12.41
N GLY A 154 -9.71 11.96 12.32
CA GLY A 154 -10.24 10.61 12.57
C GLY A 154 -10.77 9.91 11.32
N VAL A 155 -10.77 10.57 10.14
CA VAL A 155 -11.19 9.91 8.90
C VAL A 155 -10.14 8.89 8.46
N LEU A 156 -10.58 7.65 8.27
CA LEU A 156 -9.77 6.54 7.79
C LEU A 156 -10.16 6.17 6.37
N VAL A 157 -9.21 6.22 5.44
CA VAL A 157 -9.31 5.57 4.13
C VAL A 157 -8.64 4.20 4.24
N TYR A 158 -9.39 3.16 3.89
CA TYR A 158 -8.98 1.77 4.12
C TYR A 158 -7.82 1.33 3.23
N GLY A 159 -7.00 0.47 3.81
CA GLY A 159 -6.06 -0.36 3.08
C GLY A 159 -6.71 -1.63 2.50
N PRO A 160 -5.96 -2.36 1.66
CA PRO A 160 -6.43 -3.61 1.05
C PRO A 160 -6.79 -4.69 2.09
N GLN A 161 -6.12 -4.70 3.24
CA GLN A 161 -6.35 -5.65 4.33
C GLN A 161 -7.72 -5.51 5.00
N ALA A 162 -8.32 -4.31 4.96
CA ALA A 162 -9.55 -4.00 5.68
C ALA A 162 -10.77 -3.88 4.76
N ILE A 163 -10.57 -3.41 3.53
CA ILE A 163 -11.69 -2.96 2.69
C ILE A 163 -12.73 -4.05 2.41
N ARG A 164 -12.31 -5.31 2.26
CA ARG A 164 -13.23 -6.44 1.99
C ARG A 164 -14.15 -6.68 3.17
N GLU A 165 -13.55 -6.92 4.35
CA GLU A 165 -14.28 -7.16 5.59
C GLU A 165 -15.25 -6.01 5.88
N ARG A 166 -14.81 -4.75 5.74
CA ARG A 166 -15.69 -3.60 5.97
C ARG A 166 -16.87 -3.54 5.01
N ASN A 167 -16.66 -3.80 3.71
CA ASN A 167 -17.78 -3.83 2.76
C ASN A 167 -18.76 -4.99 3.02
N GLU A 168 -18.27 -6.12 3.56
CA GLU A 168 -19.10 -7.25 3.95
C GLU A 168 -19.89 -6.95 5.24
N THR A 169 -19.24 -6.38 6.26
CA THR A 169 -19.85 -5.99 7.54
C THR A 169 -21.02 -5.01 7.38
N TYR A 170 -20.92 -4.07 6.42
CA TYR A 170 -21.99 -3.12 6.11
C TYR A 170 -22.87 -3.55 4.93
N GLU A 171 -22.74 -4.78 4.45
CA GLU A 171 -23.53 -5.36 3.37
C GLU A 171 -23.63 -4.43 2.14
N VAL A 172 -22.55 -3.68 1.84
CA VAL A 172 -22.57 -2.59 0.84
C VAL A 172 -23.00 -3.11 -0.52
N ARG A 173 -22.66 -4.36 -0.84
CA ARG A 173 -23.05 -4.99 -2.10
C ARG A 173 -24.56 -5.22 -2.22
N GLU A 174 -25.27 -5.42 -1.11
CA GLU A 174 -26.71 -5.59 -1.07
C GLU A 174 -27.43 -4.24 -1.16
N TYR A 175 -27.06 -3.31 -0.28
CA TYR A 175 -27.73 -2.00 -0.21
C TYR A 175 -27.31 -1.03 -1.33
N ALA A 176 -26.06 -1.10 -1.81
CA ALA A 176 -25.50 -0.16 -2.78
C ALA A 176 -24.56 -0.88 -3.79
N PRO A 177 -25.06 -1.76 -4.68
CA PRO A 177 -24.25 -2.67 -5.50
C PRO A 177 -23.26 -2.00 -6.47
N HIS A 178 -23.46 -0.74 -6.79
CA HIS A 178 -22.58 0.05 -7.67
C HIS A 178 -21.53 0.87 -6.91
N TRP A 179 -21.53 0.78 -5.58
CA TRP A 179 -20.68 1.53 -4.67
C TRP A 179 -19.75 0.60 -3.92
N VAL A 180 -18.66 1.19 -3.41
CA VAL A 180 -17.72 0.55 -2.50
C VAL A 180 -17.50 1.50 -1.34
N LEU A 181 -17.56 0.97 -0.12
CA LEU A 181 -17.11 1.66 1.08
C LEU A 181 -15.58 1.65 1.10
N ILE A 182 -14.97 2.83 1.06
CA ILE A 182 -13.52 3.02 0.97
C ILE A 182 -12.90 3.52 2.28
N GLY A 183 -13.73 3.84 3.27
CA GLY A 183 -13.30 4.45 4.52
C GLY A 183 -14.47 4.81 5.42
N ASP A 184 -14.17 5.28 6.62
CA ASP A 184 -15.15 5.82 7.56
C ASP A 184 -14.55 6.95 8.40
N ASP A 185 -15.37 7.64 9.18
CA ASP A 185 -14.96 8.71 10.09
C ASP A 185 -14.97 8.30 11.57
N SER A 186 -15.15 7.01 11.87
CA SER A 186 -15.37 6.43 13.20
C SER A 186 -16.58 6.98 13.99
N GLY A 187 -17.34 7.91 13.42
CA GLY A 187 -18.56 8.51 13.96
C GLY A 187 -19.84 7.94 13.35
N GLY A 188 -19.72 6.88 12.54
CA GLY A 188 -20.83 6.23 11.84
C GLY A 188 -21.00 6.67 10.39
N GLY A 189 -20.20 7.62 9.89
CA GLY A 189 -20.19 8.05 8.50
C GLY A 189 -19.23 7.21 7.65
N GLY A 190 -19.74 6.59 6.59
CA GLY A 190 -18.98 5.86 5.59
C GLY A 190 -18.62 6.73 4.39
N LEU A 191 -17.45 6.50 3.82
CA LEU A 191 -16.97 7.12 2.59
C LEU A 191 -17.20 6.15 1.44
N LEU A 192 -18.04 6.51 0.47
CA LEU A 192 -18.38 5.67 -0.67
C LEU A 192 -17.89 6.25 -1.99
N MET A 193 -17.41 5.37 -2.87
CA MET A 193 -17.09 5.69 -4.26
C MET A 193 -17.79 4.72 -5.21
N ARG A 194 -18.05 5.16 -6.43
CA ARG A 194 -18.54 4.25 -7.48
C ARG A 194 -17.49 3.22 -7.84
N ARG A 195 -17.90 1.95 -7.97
CA ARG A 195 -17.05 0.83 -8.44
C ARG A 195 -16.80 0.87 -9.94
N ARG A 196 -17.80 1.34 -10.69
CA ARG A 196 -17.84 1.34 -12.16
C ARG A 196 -18.48 2.63 -12.66
N GLY A 197 -18.29 2.92 -13.94
CA GLY A 197 -18.85 4.10 -14.60
C GLY A 197 -17.82 5.20 -14.83
N ARG A 198 -18.31 6.36 -15.30
CA ARG A 198 -17.47 7.50 -15.67
C ARG A 198 -16.93 8.23 -14.44
N ASP A 199 -17.79 8.55 -13.48
CA ASP A 199 -17.34 9.14 -12.22
C ASP A 199 -16.82 8.04 -11.30
N ARG A 200 -15.50 8.05 -11.08
CA ARG A 200 -14.77 7.16 -10.17
C ARG A 200 -13.80 7.95 -9.29
N THR A 201 -14.01 9.26 -9.18
CA THR A 201 -13.15 10.16 -8.40
C THR A 201 -13.93 10.86 -7.29
N SER A 202 -15.26 11.01 -7.44
CA SER A 202 -16.12 11.52 -6.38
C SER A 202 -16.25 10.57 -5.20
N VAL A 203 -16.25 11.18 -4.00
CA VAL A 203 -16.45 10.54 -2.71
C VAL A 203 -17.69 11.13 -2.06
N PHE A 204 -18.57 10.24 -1.61
CA PHE A 204 -19.77 10.61 -0.88
C PHE A 204 -19.67 10.11 0.54
N ARG A 205 -20.19 10.91 1.48
CA ARG A 205 -20.35 10.53 2.87
C ARG A 205 -21.80 10.19 3.13
N LEU A 206 -22.03 9.03 3.73
CA LEU A 206 -23.37 8.58 4.11
C LEU A 206 -23.31 7.92 5.47
N ASP A 207 -24.38 7.99 6.25
CA ASP A 207 -24.50 7.21 7.48
C ASP A 207 -24.49 5.71 7.14
N LEU A 208 -23.62 4.95 7.80
CA LEU A 208 -23.44 3.51 7.59
C LEU A 208 -24.70 2.71 7.96
N GLY A 209 -25.56 3.24 8.83
CA GLY A 209 -26.88 2.68 9.13
C GLY A 209 -27.98 3.05 8.14
N ALA A 210 -27.69 3.91 7.16
CA ALA A 210 -28.63 4.40 6.15
C ALA A 210 -28.13 4.18 4.71
N ILE A 211 -27.27 3.19 4.49
CA ILE A 211 -26.80 2.84 3.14
C ILE A 211 -28.00 2.46 2.28
N GLU A 212 -28.14 3.14 1.15
CA GLU A 212 -29.19 2.87 0.17
C GLU A 212 -28.64 2.93 -1.26
N PRO A 213 -29.39 2.45 -2.27
CA PRO A 213 -28.87 2.38 -3.64
C PRO A 213 -28.48 3.74 -4.24
N ASP A 214 -29.19 4.81 -3.86
CA ASP A 214 -29.01 6.16 -4.39
C ASP A 214 -28.13 7.04 -3.48
N VAL A 215 -26.88 6.60 -3.30
CA VAL A 215 -25.87 7.27 -2.45
C VAL A 215 -25.64 8.75 -2.84
N GLU A 216 -25.79 9.11 -4.12
CA GLU A 216 -25.61 10.50 -4.56
C GLU A 216 -26.70 11.43 -4.04
N ARG A 217 -27.92 10.91 -3.90
CA ARG A 217 -29.07 11.66 -3.38
C ARG A 217 -29.11 11.66 -1.86
N ALA A 218 -28.77 10.54 -1.23
CA ALA A 218 -28.85 10.38 0.22
C ALA A 218 -27.62 10.89 0.97
N GLY A 219 -26.45 10.86 0.33
CA GLY A 219 -25.18 11.25 0.93
C GLY A 219 -24.71 12.64 0.54
N ASP A 220 -23.76 13.17 1.31
CA ASP A 220 -23.09 14.43 1.03
C ASP A 220 -21.85 14.18 0.17
N ARG A 221 -21.72 14.88 -0.98
CA ARG A 221 -20.49 14.85 -1.78
C ARG A 221 -19.37 15.55 -1.01
N LEU A 222 -18.36 14.79 -0.58
CA LEU A 222 -17.20 15.31 0.14
C LEU A 222 -16.18 15.96 -0.77
N THR A 223 -15.88 15.31 -1.90
CA THR A 223 -14.87 15.73 -2.87
C THR A 223 -15.12 15.05 -4.20
N ASP A 224 -14.50 15.58 -5.27
CA ASP A 224 -14.42 14.97 -6.59
C ASP A 224 -13.02 14.55 -7.01
N ASP A 225 -12.07 14.76 -6.11
CA ASP A 225 -10.70 14.28 -6.20
C ASP A 225 -10.27 13.81 -4.81
N LEU A 226 -10.40 12.51 -4.56
CA LEU A 226 -9.94 11.91 -3.31
C LEU A 226 -8.45 12.17 -3.07
N ILE A 227 -7.61 12.10 -4.11
CA ILE A 227 -6.15 12.24 -3.95
C ILE A 227 -5.79 13.69 -3.62
N GLY A 228 -6.37 14.64 -4.34
CA GLY A 228 -6.23 16.07 -4.03
C GLY A 228 -6.75 16.43 -2.63
N TRP A 229 -7.90 15.86 -2.24
CA TRP A 229 -8.47 16.07 -0.91
C TRP A 229 -7.57 15.53 0.21
N LEU A 230 -7.00 14.34 0.05
CA LEU A 230 -6.04 13.77 1.01
C LEU A 230 -4.76 14.59 1.09
N ALA A 231 -4.26 15.12 -0.03
CA ALA A 231 -3.04 15.92 -0.05
C ALA A 231 -3.20 17.32 0.58
N ALA A 232 -4.42 17.81 0.73
CA ALA A 232 -4.72 19.12 1.31
C ALA A 232 -4.97 19.09 2.83
N ARG A 233 -4.89 17.91 3.47
CA ARG A 233 -5.18 17.66 4.88
C ARG A 233 -3.89 17.37 5.65
#